data_AF-A0A438NF26-F1
#
_entry.id   AF-A0A438NF26-F1
#
_cell.length_a   1.000
_cell.length_b   1.000
_cell.length_c   1.000
_cell.angle_alpha   90.00
_cell.angle_beta   90.00
_cell.angle_gamma   90.00
#
_symmetry.space_group_name_H-M   'P 1'
#
loop_
_entity.id
_entity.type
_entity.pdbx_description
1 polymer ?
#
loop_
_entity_poly.entity_id
_entity_poly.type
_entity_poly.pdbx_seq_one_letter_code
_entity_poly.pdbx_strand_id
1 'polypeptide(L)'
;MADLVPRPPTPPPPTPTTVPQAIVDITALLDEISYKLQTLIGYYIHPDTTPTQIKAFEPRLLILQERLKALSKLSYIHLSHLIDNSDQFSSQYLISIIDQLLNAALGIQKVFADHYDPSLHKRLPFSTIWKTLEYRMEQVRLIPHRSPSNPRRVIPEEQRPNEIGRFCSGALQMINLRDKGKISIVDRGNLSEADQRKMRDFKGVFLDWECPECNFKVHFRVSSSTTSNIHSTDEIHQHDSIHVQYRSSFLAKSHLYFAPHSKTLGTSKRRESVTVSLSKRATTSRALRPEYGCLFCYALGKDLEFGRTTFATPRHLAEHLSVRHRKPALPSPLLHRFSVAISGKMAQERLRWDVNLL
;
A
#
# COMPACT_ATOMS: atom_id res chain seq x y z
N MET A 1 -5.61 -61.30 -5.60
CA MET A 1 -6.10 -60.29 -4.65
C MET A 1 -5.26 -59.05 -4.86
N ALA A 2 -5.84 -57.99 -5.42
CA ALA A 2 -5.14 -56.73 -5.61
C ALA A 2 -5.09 -56.01 -4.26
N ASP A 3 -3.90 -55.84 -3.71
CA ASP A 3 -3.68 -55.07 -2.50
C ASP A 3 -4.14 -53.63 -2.73
N LEU A 4 -5.20 -53.26 -2.00
CA LEU A 4 -5.66 -51.89 -1.85
C LEU A 4 -4.59 -51.14 -1.06
N VAL A 5 -3.65 -50.54 -1.78
CA VAL A 5 -2.72 -49.54 -1.21
C VAL A 5 -3.58 -48.50 -0.48
N PRO A 6 -3.43 -48.33 0.85
CA PRO A 6 -4.18 -47.33 1.58
C PRO A 6 -3.91 -45.97 0.95
N ARG A 7 -4.96 -45.26 0.52
CA ARG A 7 -4.80 -43.86 0.09
C ARG A 7 -4.09 -43.12 1.22
N PRO A 8 -3.00 -42.39 0.92
CA PRO A 8 -2.36 -41.57 1.93
C PRO A 8 -3.42 -40.65 2.55
N PRO A 9 -3.40 -40.46 3.89
CA PRO A 9 -4.39 -39.63 4.55
C PRO A 9 -4.39 -38.25 3.90
N THR A 10 -5.55 -37.82 3.41
CA THR A 10 -5.70 -36.48 2.86
C THR A 10 -5.33 -35.49 3.95
N PRO A 11 -4.45 -34.50 3.68
CA PRO A 11 -4.09 -33.52 4.68
C PRO A 11 -5.36 -32.83 5.20
N PRO A 12 -5.41 -32.48 6.51
CA PRO A 12 -6.58 -31.83 7.07
C PRO A 12 -6.85 -30.54 6.29
N PRO A 13 -8.14 -30.20 6.05
CA PRO A 13 -8.47 -29.01 5.31
C PRO A 13 -7.83 -27.78 5.97
N PRO A 14 -7.34 -26.81 5.18
CA PRO A 14 -6.71 -25.61 5.72
C PRO A 14 -7.70 -24.88 6.63
N THR A 15 -7.29 -24.66 7.88
CA THR A 15 -8.12 -23.93 8.83
C THR A 15 -8.17 -22.45 8.46
N PRO A 16 -9.22 -21.72 8.84
CA PRO A 16 -9.33 -20.30 8.56
C PRO A 16 -8.17 -19.52 9.19
N THR A 17 -7.65 -18.52 8.48
CA THR A 17 -6.67 -17.59 9.05
C THR A 17 -7.06 -16.14 8.76
N THR A 18 -6.39 -15.20 9.43
CA THR A 18 -6.50 -13.76 9.18
C THR A 18 -5.17 -13.24 8.65
N VAL A 19 -5.16 -12.05 8.03
CA VAL A 19 -3.91 -11.46 7.52
C VAL A 19 -2.87 -11.26 8.64
N PRO A 20 -3.21 -10.72 9.84
CA PRO A 20 -2.26 -10.61 10.94
C PRO A 20 -1.68 -11.95 11.38
N GLN A 21 -2.52 -12.99 11.51
CA GLN A 21 -2.06 -14.32 11.92
C GLN A 21 -1.14 -14.93 10.85
N ALA A 22 -1.49 -14.83 9.57
CA ALA A 22 -0.66 -15.31 8.48
C ALA A 22 0.71 -14.62 8.48
N ILE A 23 0.79 -13.31 8.77
CA ILE A 23 2.07 -12.60 8.86
C ILE A 23 2.95 -13.17 9.97
N VAL A 24 2.38 -13.43 11.16
CA VAL A 24 3.12 -14.04 12.27
C VAL A 24 3.65 -15.41 11.88
N ASP A 25 2.79 -16.27 11.32
CA ASP A 25 3.15 -17.63 10.92
C ASP A 25 4.24 -17.65 9.84
N ILE A 26 4.14 -16.78 8.83
CA ILE A 26 5.12 -16.69 7.74
C ILE A 26 6.44 -16.10 8.25
N THR A 27 6.40 -15.15 9.19
CA THR A 27 7.62 -14.58 9.80
C THR A 27 8.40 -15.66 10.55
N ALA A 28 7.71 -16.51 11.32
CA ALA A 28 8.37 -17.62 12.02
C ALA A 28 9.05 -18.60 11.04
N LEU A 29 8.41 -18.91 9.90
CA LEU A 29 8.99 -19.77 8.87
C LEU A 29 10.20 -19.13 8.17
N LEU A 30 10.17 -17.80 7.95
CA LEU A 30 11.32 -17.06 7.42
C LEU A 30 12.51 -17.13 8.40
N ASP A 31 12.25 -16.94 9.69
CA ASP A 31 13.29 -17.03 10.72
C ASP A 31 13.87 -18.45 10.79
N GLU A 32 13.04 -19.49 10.65
CA GLU A 32 13.51 -20.89 10.59
C GLU A 32 14.37 -21.17 9.34
N ILE A 33 13.99 -20.65 8.17
CA ILE A 33 14.81 -20.76 6.95
C ILE A 33 16.16 -20.08 7.16
N SER A 34 16.15 -18.88 7.75
CA SER A 34 17.36 -18.10 8.02
C SER A 34 18.28 -18.84 9.00
N TYR A 35 17.72 -19.41 10.07
CA TYR A 35 18.45 -20.22 11.02
C TYR A 35 19.08 -21.47 10.37
N LYS A 36 18.32 -22.20 9.55
CA LYS A 36 18.83 -23.38 8.82
C LYS A 36 19.93 -23.01 7.82
N LEU A 37 19.81 -21.89 7.12
CA LEU A 37 20.88 -21.38 6.25
C LEU A 37 22.17 -21.15 7.05
N GLN A 38 22.10 -20.45 8.17
CA GLN A 38 23.27 -20.20 9.02
C GLN A 38 23.87 -21.50 9.59
N THR A 39 23.02 -22.47 9.92
CA THR A 39 23.46 -23.80 10.38
C THR A 39 24.24 -24.53 9.28
N LEU A 40 23.75 -24.51 8.05
CA LEU A 40 24.43 -25.14 6.92
C LEU A 40 25.76 -24.46 6.58
N ILE A 41 25.81 -23.12 6.64
CA ILE A 41 27.06 -22.35 6.48
C ILE A 41 28.05 -22.74 7.58
N GLY A 42 27.60 -22.77 8.84
CA GLY A 42 28.45 -23.14 9.97
C GLY A 42 28.98 -24.57 9.89
N TYR A 43 28.19 -25.50 9.36
CA TYR A 43 28.56 -26.92 9.28
C TYR A 43 29.45 -27.25 8.07
N TYR A 44 29.15 -26.71 6.88
CA TYR A 44 29.81 -27.11 5.62
C TYR A 44 30.88 -26.14 5.11
N ILE A 45 30.87 -24.89 5.58
CA ILE A 45 31.72 -23.84 5.00
C ILE A 45 32.71 -23.33 6.03
N HIS A 46 32.30 -23.11 7.28
CA HIS A 46 33.21 -22.55 8.30
C HIS A 46 34.44 -23.46 8.52
N PRO A 47 35.68 -22.92 8.58
CA PRO A 47 36.05 -21.49 8.67
C PRO A 47 36.24 -20.75 7.34
N ASP A 48 35.94 -21.37 6.20
CA ASP A 48 36.14 -20.77 4.88
C ASP A 48 35.19 -19.60 4.60
N THR A 49 35.53 -18.82 3.57
CA THR A 49 34.70 -17.69 3.14
C THR A 49 33.45 -18.18 2.40
N THR A 50 32.27 -17.75 2.85
CA THR A 50 30.98 -18.09 2.22
C THR A 50 30.94 -17.65 0.75
N PRO A 51 30.70 -18.58 -0.20
CA PRO A 51 30.59 -18.24 -1.62
C PRO A 51 29.50 -17.22 -1.91
N THR A 52 29.71 -16.38 -2.93
CA THR A 52 28.79 -15.30 -3.32
C THR A 52 27.36 -15.78 -3.57
N GLN A 53 27.19 -16.98 -4.15
CA GLN A 53 25.88 -17.58 -4.41
C GLN A 53 25.09 -17.86 -3.12
N ILE A 54 25.77 -18.29 -2.05
CA ILE A 54 25.17 -18.56 -0.74
C ILE A 54 24.94 -17.24 0.02
N LYS A 55 25.94 -16.35 -0.04
CA LYS A 55 25.86 -15.01 0.57
C LYS A 55 24.69 -14.18 0.01
N ALA A 56 24.25 -14.44 -1.22
CA ALA A 56 23.13 -13.75 -1.84
C ALA A 56 21.76 -14.07 -1.23
N PHE A 57 21.59 -15.17 -0.48
CA PHE A 57 20.31 -15.50 0.16
C PHE A 57 19.97 -14.60 1.34
N GLU A 58 20.95 -14.25 2.17
CA GLU A 58 20.74 -13.42 3.36
C GLU A 58 20.09 -12.05 3.06
N PRO A 59 20.59 -11.21 2.13
CA PRO A 59 19.92 -9.95 1.81
C PRO A 59 18.52 -10.14 1.23
N ARG A 60 18.24 -11.26 0.53
CA ARG A 60 16.91 -11.56 0.01
C ARG A 60 15.93 -11.90 1.14
N LEU A 61 16.35 -12.71 2.11
CA LEU A 61 15.55 -13.04 3.30
C LEU A 61 15.28 -11.80 4.15
N LEU A 62 16.28 -10.92 4.33
CA LEU A 62 16.10 -9.64 5.04
C LEU A 62 15.07 -8.74 4.35
N ILE A 63 15.05 -8.69 3.01
CA ILE A 63 14.02 -7.95 2.26
C ILE A 63 12.63 -8.51 2.56
N LEU A 64 12.46 -9.84 2.57
CA LEU A 64 11.17 -10.47 2.89
C LEU A 64 10.74 -10.17 4.34
N GLN A 65 11.68 -10.17 5.28
CA GLN A 65 11.43 -9.84 6.68
C GLN A 65 10.95 -8.40 6.84
N GLU A 66 11.61 -7.44 6.18
CA GLU A 66 11.19 -6.03 6.21
C GLU A 66 9.82 -5.83 5.53
N ARG A 67 9.50 -6.61 4.47
CA ARG A 67 8.17 -6.60 3.85
C ARG A 67 7.09 -7.10 4.82
N LEU A 68 7.31 -8.22 5.51
CA LEU A 68 6.37 -8.76 6.51
C LEU A 68 6.19 -7.79 7.68
N LYS A 69 7.28 -7.19 8.17
CA LYS A 69 7.28 -6.18 9.22
C LYS A 69 6.59 -4.88 8.82
N ALA A 70 6.61 -4.53 7.54
CA ALA A 70 5.84 -3.40 7.03
C ALA A 70 4.34 -3.71 7.02
N LEU A 71 3.94 -4.92 6.60
CA LEU A 71 2.55 -5.38 6.61
C LEU A 71 1.99 -5.49 8.04
N SER A 72 2.77 -6.00 8.99
CA SER A 72 2.32 -6.22 10.37
C SER A 72 1.91 -4.93 11.09
N LYS A 73 2.29 -3.76 10.56
CA LYS A 73 1.96 -2.44 11.12
C LYS A 73 0.62 -1.89 10.63
N LEU A 74 0.02 -2.49 9.61
CA LEU A 74 -1.23 -2.03 9.05
C LEU A 74 -2.40 -2.38 9.97
N SER A 75 -3.36 -1.47 10.06
CA SER A 75 -4.68 -1.77 10.59
C SER A 75 -5.57 -2.25 9.47
N TYR A 76 -5.85 -3.56 9.42
CA TYR A 76 -6.67 -4.15 8.36
C TYR A 76 -8.13 -3.68 8.38
N ILE A 77 -8.62 -3.27 9.55
CA ILE A 77 -9.93 -2.60 9.70
C ILE A 77 -9.89 -1.23 9.02
N HIS A 78 -8.91 -0.37 9.31
CA HIS A 78 -8.83 0.93 8.65
C HIS A 78 -8.52 0.81 7.16
N LEU A 79 -7.75 -0.20 6.78
CA LEU A 79 -7.45 -0.48 5.39
C LEU A 79 -8.70 -0.87 4.61
N SER A 80 -9.64 -1.60 5.21
CA SER A 80 -10.93 -1.94 4.57
C SER A 80 -11.85 -0.73 4.41
N HIS A 81 -11.60 0.36 5.13
CA HIS A 81 -12.25 1.65 4.94
C HIS A 81 -11.59 2.52 3.86
N LEU A 82 -10.44 2.11 3.31
CA LEU A 82 -9.76 2.81 2.22
C LEU A 82 -9.81 2.04 0.91
N ILE A 83 -9.59 0.73 0.97
CA ILE A 83 -9.34 -0.13 -0.21
C ILE A 83 -10.35 -1.26 -0.24
N ASP A 84 -11.00 -1.42 -1.39
CA ASP A 84 -11.83 -2.57 -1.72
C ASP A 84 -11.06 -3.87 -1.61
N ASN A 85 -11.70 -4.89 -1.02
CA ASN A 85 -11.10 -6.21 -0.87
C ASN A 85 -9.68 -6.11 -0.27
N SER A 86 -9.48 -5.25 0.73
CA SER A 86 -8.18 -5.04 1.41
C SER A 86 -7.53 -6.35 1.87
N ASP A 87 -8.35 -7.31 2.31
CA ASP A 87 -7.93 -8.65 2.67
C ASP A 87 -7.38 -9.42 1.45
N GLN A 88 -8.05 -9.37 0.30
CA GLN A 88 -7.58 -9.97 -0.94
C GLN A 88 -6.27 -9.35 -1.43
N PHE A 89 -6.20 -8.03 -1.40
CA PHE A 89 -4.99 -7.28 -1.73
C PHE A 89 -3.81 -7.71 -0.86
N SER A 90 -4.03 -7.87 0.44
CA SER A 90 -3.00 -8.29 1.39
C SER A 90 -2.62 -9.76 1.20
N SER A 91 -3.60 -10.64 0.97
CA SER A 91 -3.38 -12.06 0.68
C SER A 91 -2.51 -12.29 -0.54
N GLN A 92 -2.75 -11.56 -1.65
CA GLN A 92 -1.92 -11.68 -2.85
C GLN A 92 -0.45 -11.37 -2.57
N TYR A 93 -0.19 -10.37 -1.73
CA TYR A 93 1.16 -10.02 -1.35
C TYR A 93 1.81 -11.05 -0.41
N LEU A 94 1.04 -11.63 0.51
CA LEU A 94 1.51 -12.75 1.34
C LEU A 94 1.81 -14.00 0.51
N ILE A 95 0.98 -14.32 -0.49
CA ILE A 95 1.23 -15.44 -1.42
C ILE A 95 2.56 -15.23 -2.14
N SER A 96 2.82 -14.03 -2.67
CA SER A 96 4.10 -13.71 -3.31
C SER A 96 5.31 -13.85 -2.38
N ILE A 97 5.16 -13.53 -1.08
CA ILE A 97 6.22 -13.75 -0.08
C ILE A 97 6.41 -15.25 0.15
N ILE A 98 5.34 -16.03 0.29
CA ILE A 98 5.41 -17.48 0.47
C ILE A 98 6.11 -18.14 -0.73
N ASP A 99 5.77 -17.76 -1.96
CA ASP A 99 6.44 -18.27 -3.18
C ASP A 99 7.94 -17.97 -3.16
N GLN A 100 8.34 -16.77 -2.73
CA GLN A 100 9.76 -16.41 -2.59
C GLN A 100 10.47 -17.22 -1.50
N LEU A 101 9.79 -17.54 -0.39
CA LEU A 101 10.34 -18.39 0.68
C LEU A 101 10.47 -19.85 0.24
N LEU A 102 9.49 -20.38 -0.50
CA LEU A 102 9.56 -21.70 -1.12
C LEU A 102 10.78 -21.77 -2.04
N ASN A 103 10.92 -20.81 -2.96
CA ASN A 103 12.07 -20.73 -3.86
C ASN A 103 13.40 -20.60 -3.11
N ALA A 104 13.45 -19.85 -2.02
CA ALA A 104 14.64 -19.74 -1.18
C ALA A 104 15.00 -21.08 -0.53
N ALA A 105 14.03 -21.79 0.08
CA ALA A 105 14.26 -23.08 0.71
C ALA A 105 14.79 -24.14 -0.28
N LEU A 106 14.20 -24.22 -1.47
CA LEU A 106 14.69 -25.10 -2.54
C LEU A 106 16.08 -24.69 -3.04
N GLY A 107 16.28 -23.40 -3.28
CA GLY A 107 17.55 -22.86 -3.76
C GLY A 107 18.70 -23.16 -2.80
N ILE A 108 18.48 -22.93 -1.50
CA ILE A 108 19.47 -23.25 -0.45
C ILE A 108 19.76 -24.74 -0.45
N GLN A 109 18.73 -25.59 -0.37
CA GLN A 109 18.92 -27.04 -0.32
C GLN A 109 19.69 -27.56 -1.55
N LYS A 110 19.33 -27.07 -2.74
CA LYS A 110 19.98 -27.46 -3.99
C LYS A 110 21.46 -27.07 -4.00
N VAL A 111 21.79 -25.82 -3.68
CA VAL A 111 23.19 -25.36 -3.66
C VAL A 111 24.03 -26.18 -2.67
N PHE A 112 23.52 -26.47 -1.48
CA PHE A 112 24.26 -27.28 -0.52
C PHE A 112 24.38 -28.75 -0.94
N ALA A 113 23.34 -29.31 -1.57
CA ALA A 113 23.38 -30.70 -2.02
C ALA A 113 24.32 -30.90 -3.23
N ASP A 114 24.32 -29.96 -4.17
CA ASP A 114 25.13 -30.03 -5.38
C ASP A 114 26.63 -29.83 -5.09
N HIS A 115 26.97 -29.02 -4.07
CA HIS A 115 28.36 -28.60 -3.81
C HIS A 115 29.00 -29.15 -2.53
N TYR A 116 28.23 -29.62 -1.54
CA TYR A 116 28.78 -29.99 -0.23
C TYR A 116 28.33 -31.39 0.25
N ASP A 117 27.03 -31.67 0.25
CA ASP A 117 26.51 -32.98 0.72
C ASP A 117 25.32 -33.47 -0.14
N PRO A 118 25.58 -34.36 -1.13
CA PRO A 118 24.53 -34.95 -1.96
C PRO A 118 23.45 -35.72 -1.17
N SER A 119 23.74 -36.15 0.06
CA SER A 119 22.77 -36.84 0.92
C SER A 119 21.63 -35.91 1.39
N LEU A 120 21.80 -34.59 1.29
CA LEU A 120 20.76 -33.60 1.61
C LEU A 120 19.51 -33.76 0.73
N HIS A 121 19.63 -34.28 -0.50
CA HIS A 121 18.48 -34.64 -1.33
C HIS A 121 17.61 -35.74 -0.71
N LYS A 122 18.20 -36.61 0.13
CA LYS A 122 17.48 -37.68 0.83
C LYS A 122 16.99 -37.22 2.20
N ARG A 123 17.82 -36.45 2.92
CA ARG A 123 17.50 -35.96 4.28
C ARG A 123 16.43 -34.86 4.28
N LEU A 124 16.34 -34.08 3.20
CA LEU A 124 15.34 -33.03 2.99
C LEU A 124 15.15 -32.13 4.23
N PRO A 125 16.20 -31.41 4.68
CA PRO A 125 16.17 -30.62 5.93
C PRO A 125 15.14 -29.49 5.93
N PHE A 126 14.64 -29.09 4.76
CA PHE A 126 13.58 -28.09 4.58
C PHE A 126 12.20 -28.70 4.31
N SER A 127 12.03 -30.03 4.30
CA SER A 127 10.75 -30.68 3.95
C SER A 127 9.58 -30.26 4.83
N THR A 128 9.80 -30.12 6.14
CA THR A 128 8.76 -29.66 7.06
C THR A 128 8.38 -28.21 6.76
N ILE A 129 9.36 -27.32 6.63
CA ILE A 129 9.13 -25.90 6.27
C ILE A 129 8.37 -25.80 4.96
N TRP A 130 8.74 -26.60 3.95
CA TRP A 130 8.08 -26.64 2.65
C TRP A 130 6.59 -26.97 2.78
N LYS A 131 6.27 -28.11 3.43
CA LYS A 131 4.89 -28.53 3.66
C LYS A 131 4.09 -27.50 4.47
N THR A 132 4.72 -26.86 5.46
CA THR A 132 4.07 -25.82 6.24
C THR A 132 3.81 -24.56 5.41
N LEU A 133 4.75 -24.12 4.58
CA LEU A 133 4.56 -22.99 3.67
C LEU A 133 3.44 -23.26 2.65
N GLU A 134 3.39 -24.45 2.06
CA GLU A 134 2.29 -24.87 1.16
C GLU A 134 0.94 -24.82 1.91
N TYR A 135 0.88 -25.37 3.12
CA TYR A 135 -0.31 -25.30 3.94
C TYR A 135 -0.73 -23.85 4.25
N ARG A 136 0.22 -22.99 4.63
CA ARG A 136 -0.06 -21.56 4.87
C ARG A 136 -0.51 -20.85 3.60
N MET A 137 0.03 -21.19 2.44
CA MET A 137 -0.41 -20.65 1.16
C MET A 137 -1.89 -20.96 0.90
N GLU A 138 -2.32 -22.20 1.15
CA GLU A 138 -3.73 -22.58 1.04
C GLU A 138 -4.62 -21.80 2.03
N GLN A 139 -4.18 -21.62 3.27
CA GLN A 139 -4.94 -20.81 4.24
C GLN A 139 -5.05 -19.34 3.79
N VAL A 140 -3.96 -18.75 3.26
CA VAL A 140 -3.97 -17.37 2.76
C VAL A 140 -4.89 -17.22 1.56
N ARG A 141 -4.98 -18.24 0.68
CA ARG A 141 -5.92 -18.29 -0.44
C ARG A 141 -7.39 -18.30 0.01
N LEU A 142 -7.68 -18.76 1.23
CA LEU A 142 -9.03 -18.75 1.80
C LEU A 142 -9.47 -17.40 2.39
N ILE A 143 -8.53 -16.52 2.74
CA ILE A 143 -8.82 -15.21 3.35
C ILE A 143 -9.82 -14.38 2.51
N PRO A 144 -9.65 -14.20 1.18
CA PRO A 144 -10.54 -13.37 0.37
C PRO A 144 -11.99 -13.86 0.34
N HIS A 145 -12.21 -15.16 0.52
CA HIS A 145 -13.55 -15.75 0.56
C HIS A 145 -14.30 -15.42 1.85
N ARG A 146 -13.55 -15.18 2.93
CA ARG A 146 -14.12 -14.85 4.25
C ARG A 146 -14.16 -13.35 4.51
N SER A 147 -13.22 -12.60 3.94
CA SER A 147 -13.02 -11.16 4.16
C SER A 147 -13.14 -10.75 5.64
N PRO A 148 -12.27 -11.26 6.54
CA PRO A 148 -12.39 -11.02 7.97
C PRO A 148 -12.48 -9.54 8.37
N SER A 149 -11.83 -8.65 7.62
CA SER A 149 -11.78 -7.22 7.91
C SER A 149 -12.98 -6.43 7.37
N ASN A 150 -13.78 -7.04 6.49
CA ASN A 150 -15.04 -6.50 5.99
C ASN A 150 -16.00 -7.64 5.60
N PRO A 151 -16.61 -8.33 6.57
CA PRO A 151 -17.44 -9.52 6.30
C PRO A 151 -18.67 -9.20 5.45
N ARG A 152 -19.19 -7.97 5.55
CA ARG A 152 -20.34 -7.50 4.77
C ARG A 152 -19.97 -7.09 3.35
N ARG A 153 -18.68 -7.01 3.01
CA ARG A 153 -18.16 -6.60 1.70
C ARG A 153 -18.70 -5.26 1.22
N VAL A 154 -18.96 -4.34 2.16
CA VAL A 154 -19.43 -2.99 1.84
C VAL A 154 -18.27 -2.23 1.22
N ILE A 155 -18.48 -1.58 0.08
CA ILE A 155 -17.43 -0.79 -0.56
C ILE A 155 -17.08 0.43 0.33
N PRO A 156 -15.80 0.85 0.39
CA PRO A 156 -15.32 1.90 1.29
C PRO A 156 -16.13 3.19 1.25
N GLU A 157 -16.52 3.65 0.07
CA GLU A 157 -17.31 4.88 -0.11
C GLU A 157 -18.75 4.80 0.42
N GLU A 158 -19.28 3.59 0.66
CA GLU A 158 -20.61 3.36 1.23
C GLU A 158 -20.58 3.03 2.72
N GLN A 159 -19.40 2.75 3.28
CA GLN A 159 -19.29 2.38 4.70
C GLN A 159 -19.61 3.54 5.62
N ARG A 160 -19.38 4.78 5.18
CA ARG A 160 -19.65 5.99 5.96
C ARG A 160 -20.14 7.12 5.05
N PRO A 161 -21.08 7.96 5.52
CA PRO A 161 -21.46 9.16 4.79
C PRO A 161 -20.30 10.16 4.74
N ASN A 162 -20.39 11.09 3.79
CA ASN A 162 -19.47 12.21 3.69
C ASN A 162 -19.58 13.11 4.92
N GLU A 163 -18.49 13.18 5.70
CA GLU A 163 -18.40 13.95 6.94
C GLU A 163 -17.15 14.85 6.92
N ILE A 164 -17.29 16.07 7.43
CA ILE A 164 -16.19 17.04 7.47
C ILE A 164 -15.02 16.44 8.29
N GLY A 165 -13.81 16.52 7.72
CA GLY A 165 -12.60 15.99 8.36
C GLY A 165 -12.37 14.48 8.14
N ARG A 166 -13.27 13.79 7.43
CA ARG A 166 -13.06 12.42 6.92
C ARG A 166 -12.66 12.44 5.45
N PHE A 167 -12.10 11.34 4.96
CA PHE A 167 -11.89 11.17 3.52
C PHE A 167 -13.23 11.26 2.80
N CYS A 168 -13.24 12.00 1.70
CA CYS A 168 -14.44 12.09 0.87
C CYS A 168 -14.73 10.77 0.16
N SER A 169 -16.00 10.42 -0.05
CA SER A 169 -16.40 9.28 -0.88
C SER A 169 -15.79 9.34 -2.28
N GLY A 170 -15.64 10.53 -2.88
CA GLY A 170 -14.93 10.70 -4.15
C GLY A 170 -13.43 10.39 -4.05
N ALA A 171 -12.79 10.65 -2.90
CA ALA A 171 -11.41 10.24 -2.65
C ALA A 171 -11.29 8.71 -2.55
N LEU A 172 -12.24 8.06 -1.89
CA LEU A 172 -12.31 6.61 -1.78
C LEU A 172 -12.58 5.93 -3.13
N GLN A 173 -13.46 6.49 -3.96
CA GLN A 173 -13.66 6.08 -5.35
C GLN A 173 -12.36 6.17 -6.16
N MET A 174 -11.61 7.27 -6.00
CA MET A 174 -10.29 7.47 -6.62
C MET A 174 -9.24 6.46 -6.18
N ILE A 175 -9.21 6.09 -4.89
CA ILE A 175 -8.33 5.04 -4.39
C ILE A 175 -8.68 3.71 -5.05
N ASN A 176 -9.98 3.46 -5.28
CA ASN A 176 -10.50 2.18 -5.75
C ASN A 176 -10.70 2.08 -7.26
N LEU A 177 -10.05 2.96 -8.03
CA LEU A 177 -10.07 2.95 -9.49
C LEU A 177 -11.49 3.10 -10.08
N ARG A 178 -12.38 3.74 -9.33
CA ARG A 178 -13.74 4.12 -9.75
C ARG A 178 -13.82 5.63 -9.94
N ASP A 179 -12.84 6.21 -10.63
CA ASP A 179 -12.81 7.65 -10.87
C ASP A 179 -14.07 8.12 -11.62
N LYS A 180 -14.85 8.98 -10.96
CA LYS A 180 -16.04 9.66 -11.49
C LYS A 180 -15.85 11.17 -11.56
N GLY A 181 -14.63 11.66 -11.37
CA GLY A 181 -14.35 13.08 -11.36
C GLY A 181 -14.55 13.71 -12.73
N LYS A 182 -15.00 14.96 -12.70
CA LYS A 182 -15.20 15.74 -13.90
C LYS A 182 -13.86 16.35 -14.31
N ILE A 183 -13.51 16.19 -15.58
CA ILE A 183 -12.32 16.81 -16.15
C ILE A 183 -12.72 18.06 -16.93
N SER A 184 -12.07 19.18 -16.66
CA SER A 184 -12.22 20.42 -17.42
C SER A 184 -10.85 20.98 -17.83
N ILE A 185 -10.81 21.71 -18.94
CA ILE A 185 -9.59 22.37 -19.40
C ILE A 185 -9.40 23.65 -18.58
N VAL A 186 -8.17 23.90 -18.13
CA VAL A 186 -7.82 25.15 -17.46
C VAL A 186 -7.54 26.22 -18.50
N ASP A 187 -8.30 27.32 -18.44
CA ASP A 187 -8.05 28.48 -19.28
C ASP A 187 -6.67 29.07 -18.98
N ARG A 188 -5.94 29.47 -20.04
CA ARG A 188 -4.58 30.03 -19.91
C ARG A 188 -4.52 31.24 -18.98
N GLY A 189 -5.59 32.05 -18.93
CA GLY A 189 -5.68 33.21 -18.04
C GLY A 189 -5.76 32.86 -16.56
N ASN A 190 -6.11 31.63 -16.22
CA ASN A 190 -6.22 31.12 -14.85
C ASN A 190 -4.97 30.34 -14.40
N LEU A 191 -3.97 30.19 -15.27
CA LEU A 191 -2.71 29.52 -14.94
C LEU A 191 -1.80 30.42 -14.13
N SER A 192 -1.16 29.86 -13.11
CA SER A 192 -0.09 30.53 -12.38
C SER A 192 1.11 30.81 -13.29
N GLU A 193 1.97 31.77 -12.94
CA GLU A 193 3.19 32.04 -13.72
C GLU A 193 4.11 30.81 -13.84
N ALA A 194 4.14 29.96 -12.82
CA ALA A 194 4.91 28.72 -12.82
C ALA A 194 4.32 27.71 -13.82
N ASP A 195 3.00 27.61 -13.89
CA ASP A 195 2.31 26.74 -14.84
C ASP A 195 2.42 27.26 -16.27
N GLN A 196 2.33 28.58 -16.46
CA GLN A 196 2.58 29.20 -17.75
C GLN A 196 4.02 28.96 -18.24
N ARG A 197 5.02 29.01 -17.35
CA ARG A 197 6.41 28.62 -17.65
C ARG A 197 6.47 27.14 -18.08
N LYS A 198 5.91 26.23 -17.29
CA LYS A 198 5.85 24.80 -17.63
C LYS A 198 5.19 24.53 -18.99
N MET A 199 4.13 25.26 -19.35
CA MET A 199 3.46 25.13 -20.66
C MET A 199 4.37 25.55 -21.82
N ARG A 200 5.21 26.57 -21.62
CA ARG A 200 6.19 26.99 -22.63
C ARG A 200 7.28 25.95 -22.81
N ASP A 201 7.80 25.42 -21.70
CA ASP A 201 8.98 24.56 -21.71
C ASP A 201 8.66 23.12 -22.17
N PHE A 202 7.50 22.58 -21.79
CA PHE A 202 7.17 21.16 -21.97
C PHE A 202 5.98 20.91 -22.91
N LYS A 203 5.29 21.96 -23.36
CA LYS A 203 4.02 21.87 -24.11
C LYS A 203 2.94 21.08 -23.32
N GLY A 204 1.76 20.87 -23.91
CA GLY A 204 0.65 20.14 -23.30
C GLY A 204 -0.56 21.02 -22.94
N VAL A 205 -1.38 20.53 -22.01
CA VAL A 205 -2.54 21.26 -21.47
C VAL A 205 -2.66 21.00 -19.96
N PHE A 206 -3.13 22.01 -19.24
CA PHE A 206 -3.53 21.86 -17.84
C PHE A 206 -5.00 21.52 -17.78
N LEU A 207 -5.30 20.52 -16.97
CA LEU A 207 -6.62 20.00 -16.71
C LEU A 207 -6.93 20.11 -15.23
N ASP A 208 -8.22 20.20 -14.96
CA ASP A 208 -8.82 20.22 -13.64
C ASP A 208 -9.58 18.94 -13.43
N TRP A 209 -9.23 18.22 -12.36
CA TRP A 209 -10.07 17.14 -11.85
C TRP A 209 -10.91 17.69 -10.70
N GLU A 210 -12.22 17.60 -10.83
CA GLU A 210 -13.19 18.06 -9.84
C GLU A 210 -13.90 16.86 -9.22
N CYS A 211 -13.92 16.82 -7.89
CA CYS A 211 -14.59 15.76 -7.14
C CYS A 211 -16.11 15.85 -7.35
N PRO A 212 -16.82 14.73 -7.66
CA PRO A 212 -18.26 14.77 -7.88
C PRO A 212 -19.06 14.93 -6.57
N GLU A 213 -18.39 14.70 -5.43
CA GLU A 213 -19.02 14.58 -4.12
C GLU A 213 -18.84 15.83 -3.26
N CYS A 214 -17.84 16.66 -3.57
CA CYS A 214 -17.47 17.83 -2.77
C CYS A 214 -16.78 18.92 -3.63
N ASN A 215 -16.52 20.09 -3.06
CA ASN A 215 -15.89 21.21 -3.79
C ASN A 215 -14.37 21.08 -4.00
N PHE A 216 -13.82 19.88 -3.88
CA PHE A 216 -12.38 19.65 -4.00
C PHE A 216 -11.96 19.55 -5.47
N LYS A 217 -10.79 20.13 -5.78
CA LYS A 217 -10.28 20.27 -7.14
C LYS A 217 -8.76 20.13 -7.17
N VAL A 218 -8.23 19.45 -8.18
CA VAL A 218 -6.78 19.28 -8.40
C VAL A 218 -6.42 19.63 -9.83
N HIS A 219 -5.45 20.52 -9.96
CA HIS A 219 -4.81 20.88 -11.22
C HIS A 219 -3.75 19.84 -11.60
N PHE A 220 -3.70 19.43 -12.87
CA PHE A 220 -2.67 18.52 -13.38
C PHE A 220 -2.34 18.77 -14.85
N ARG A 221 -1.09 18.55 -15.25
CA ARG A 221 -0.65 18.67 -16.64
C ARG A 221 -0.71 17.33 -17.37
N VAL A 222 -1.08 17.37 -18.65
CA VAL A 222 -0.95 16.22 -19.57
C VAL A 222 -0.28 16.65 -20.89
N SER A 223 0.49 15.73 -21.47
CA SER A 223 1.28 15.99 -22.69
C SER A 223 0.42 15.93 -23.98
N SER A 224 -0.67 15.13 -23.96
CA SER A 224 -1.67 15.00 -25.04
C SER A 224 -3.07 14.97 -24.41
N SER A 225 -4.09 15.54 -25.04
CA SER A 225 -5.38 15.82 -24.40
C SER A 225 -6.53 14.89 -24.78
N THR A 226 -6.39 14.05 -25.81
CA THR A 226 -7.55 13.34 -26.39
C THR A 226 -8.04 12.15 -25.58
N THR A 227 -7.21 11.57 -24.68
CA THR A 227 -7.58 10.41 -23.84
C THR A 227 -6.99 10.45 -22.43
N SER A 228 -6.47 11.59 -21.99
CA SER A 228 -5.74 11.69 -20.72
C SER A 228 -6.65 11.94 -19.52
N ASN A 229 -6.32 11.30 -18.40
CA ASN A 229 -7.02 11.43 -17.12
C ASN A 229 -5.99 11.69 -16.01
N ILE A 230 -6.46 11.94 -14.79
CA ILE A 230 -5.58 12.24 -13.65
C ILE A 230 -4.64 11.09 -13.27
N HIS A 231 -4.92 9.86 -13.72
CA HIS A 231 -4.05 8.70 -13.50
C HIS A 231 -2.93 8.59 -14.53
N SER A 232 -3.16 9.05 -15.76
CA SER A 232 -2.18 9.01 -16.87
C SER A 232 -1.29 10.24 -16.99
N THR A 233 -1.31 11.14 -15.99
CA THR A 233 -0.38 12.27 -15.94
C THR A 233 1.06 11.80 -15.69
N ASP A 234 1.99 12.32 -16.50
CA ASP A 234 3.43 12.18 -16.30
C ASP A 234 3.98 13.19 -15.28
N GLU A 235 3.14 14.11 -14.79
CA GLU A 235 3.55 15.14 -13.84
C GLU A 235 3.87 14.54 -12.48
N ILE A 236 5.09 14.80 -12.01
CA ILE A 236 5.58 14.38 -10.71
C ILE A 236 5.84 15.62 -9.88
N HIS A 237 5.06 15.74 -8.80
CA HIS A 237 5.22 16.77 -7.80
C HIS A 237 6.40 16.43 -6.90
N GLN A 238 7.27 17.41 -6.73
CA GLN A 238 8.40 17.38 -5.82
C GLN A 238 8.54 18.76 -5.20
N HIS A 239 9.04 18.81 -3.97
CA HIS A 239 9.23 20.07 -3.24
C HIS A 239 10.69 20.17 -2.82
N ASP A 240 11.23 21.38 -2.83
CA ASP A 240 12.60 21.64 -2.40
C ASP A 240 12.82 21.07 -1.00
N SER A 241 13.96 20.41 -0.77
CA SER A 241 14.34 19.77 0.49
C SER A 241 13.45 18.61 1.00
N ILE A 242 12.44 18.18 0.23
CA ILE A 242 11.53 17.09 0.63
C ILE A 242 11.73 15.87 -0.28
N HIS A 243 12.14 14.77 0.33
CA HIS A 243 12.47 13.52 -0.38
C HIS A 243 11.25 12.63 -0.68
N VAL A 244 10.16 13.25 -1.14
CA VAL A 244 8.90 12.58 -1.52
C VAL A 244 8.46 13.09 -2.88
N GLN A 245 8.11 12.15 -3.75
CA GLN A 245 7.55 12.41 -5.07
C GLN A 245 6.16 11.81 -5.15
N TYR A 246 5.22 12.50 -5.80
CA TYR A 246 3.86 11.98 -5.96
C TYR A 246 3.20 12.54 -7.23
N ARG A 247 2.15 11.89 -7.72
CA ARG A 247 1.33 12.39 -8.82
C ARG A 247 0.11 13.15 -8.32
N SER A 248 -0.51 13.97 -9.17
CA SER A 248 -1.76 14.68 -8.84
C SER A 248 -2.88 13.76 -8.35
N SER A 249 -2.95 12.52 -8.86
CA SER A 249 -3.91 11.52 -8.38
C SER A 249 -3.73 11.17 -6.89
N PHE A 250 -2.54 11.30 -6.31
CA PHE A 250 -2.35 11.14 -4.86
C PHE A 250 -3.10 12.20 -4.07
N LEU A 251 -3.11 13.46 -4.54
CA LEU A 251 -3.84 14.55 -3.90
C LEU A 251 -5.34 14.31 -3.98
N ALA A 252 -5.83 13.88 -5.14
CA ALA A 252 -7.23 13.46 -5.30
C ALA A 252 -7.59 12.25 -4.43
N LYS A 253 -6.70 11.29 -4.22
CA LYS A 253 -6.92 10.16 -3.30
C LYS A 253 -6.91 10.58 -1.82
N SER A 254 -6.23 11.66 -1.48
CA SER A 254 -5.99 12.06 -0.08
C SER A 254 -6.95 13.13 0.44
N HIS A 255 -7.84 13.67 -0.40
CA HIS A 255 -8.65 14.82 0.00
C HIS A 255 -9.71 14.46 1.03
N LEU A 256 -9.96 15.41 1.92
CA LEU A 256 -11.02 15.35 2.91
C LEU A 256 -12.32 15.93 2.34
N TYR A 257 -13.45 15.54 2.91
CA TYR A 257 -14.73 16.07 2.49
C TYR A 257 -14.91 17.55 2.88
N PHE A 258 -15.26 18.38 1.89
CA PHE A 258 -15.70 19.76 2.08
C PHE A 258 -17.12 19.92 1.55
N ALA A 259 -18.05 20.28 2.44
CA ALA A 259 -19.43 20.50 2.05
C ALA A 259 -19.50 21.52 0.89
N PRO A 260 -20.22 21.21 -0.20
CA PRO A 260 -20.36 22.13 -1.31
C PRO A 260 -21.05 23.41 -0.85
N HIS A 261 -20.56 24.57 -1.31
CA HIS A 261 -21.05 25.91 -0.94
C HIS A 261 -22.53 26.18 -1.31
N SER A 262 -23.26 25.23 -1.90
CA SER A 262 -24.62 25.42 -2.44
C SER A 262 -25.69 24.42 -1.98
N LYS A 263 -25.47 23.61 -0.94
CA LYS A 263 -26.53 22.77 -0.32
C LYS A 263 -27.07 23.36 0.98
N THR A 264 -27.55 24.60 0.91
CA THR A 264 -28.43 25.21 1.93
C THR A 264 -29.83 25.39 1.34
N LEU A 265 -30.49 24.28 1.00
CA LEU A 265 -31.94 24.16 0.74
C LEU A 265 -32.27 22.67 0.91
N GLY A 266 -33.15 22.18 1.78
CA GLY A 266 -34.01 22.78 2.79
C GLY A 266 -34.61 21.65 3.63
N THR A 267 -35.09 21.99 4.84
CA THR A 267 -36.03 21.23 5.68
C THR A 267 -35.77 19.74 5.94
N SER A 268 -35.21 19.43 7.12
CA SER A 268 -35.74 18.33 7.94
C SER A 268 -35.53 18.59 9.43
N LYS A 269 -36.57 18.25 10.18
CA LYS A 269 -36.77 18.55 11.59
C LYS A 269 -35.77 17.80 12.48
N ARG A 270 -35.29 18.52 13.51
CA ARG A 270 -35.01 18.04 14.88
C ARG A 270 -34.10 16.81 14.98
N ARG A 271 -32.79 17.03 15.14
CA ARG A 271 -31.90 16.13 15.89
C ARG A 271 -30.86 16.95 16.66
N GLU A 272 -30.65 16.53 17.90
CA GLU A 272 -29.92 17.20 18.95
C GLU A 272 -28.51 17.61 18.54
N SER A 273 -28.21 18.88 18.80
CA SER A 273 -26.88 19.46 18.72
C SER A 273 -26.00 18.85 19.81
N VAL A 274 -25.16 17.89 19.45
CA VAL A 274 -23.90 17.68 20.18
C VAL A 274 -22.97 18.82 19.77
N THR A 275 -22.96 19.86 20.59
CA THR A 275 -22.02 20.97 20.53
C THR A 275 -20.60 20.42 20.75
N VAL A 276 -19.85 20.17 19.67
CA VAL A 276 -18.40 20.16 19.75
C VAL A 276 -17.98 21.62 19.83
N SER A 277 -17.50 22.01 21.00
CA SER A 277 -17.02 23.34 21.37
C SER A 277 -15.86 23.79 20.46
N LEU A 278 -16.18 24.31 19.28
CA LEU A 278 -15.27 25.13 18.49
C LEU A 278 -15.22 26.50 19.16
N SER A 279 -14.22 26.69 20.01
CA SER A 279 -13.95 27.95 20.70
C SER A 279 -13.99 29.13 19.73
N LYS A 280 -14.87 30.08 20.06
CA LYS A 280 -15.08 31.37 19.38
C LYS A 280 -13.78 32.16 19.27
N ARG A 281 -13.11 32.05 18.13
CA ARG A 281 -12.18 33.06 17.58
C ARG A 281 -12.18 32.98 16.05
N ALA A 282 -13.38 33.05 15.48
CA ALA A 282 -13.63 33.05 14.05
C ALA A 282 -13.98 34.45 13.58
N THR A 283 -12.98 35.33 13.57
CA THR A 283 -12.92 36.49 12.68
C THR A 283 -11.47 36.60 12.24
N THR A 284 -11.25 36.67 10.93
CA THR A 284 -9.96 36.66 10.20
C THR A 284 -9.15 35.36 10.24
N SER A 285 -9.58 34.32 9.51
CA SER A 285 -8.67 33.37 8.85
C SER A 285 -9.43 32.39 7.94
N ARG A 286 -9.38 32.62 6.62
CA ARG A 286 -9.62 31.57 5.62
C ARG A 286 -8.43 30.60 5.54
N ALA A 287 -7.40 30.80 6.37
CA ALA A 287 -6.16 30.04 6.40
C ALA A 287 -6.24 28.89 7.43
N LEU A 288 -5.88 27.70 6.97
CA LEU A 288 -5.65 26.47 7.75
C LEU A 288 -6.88 25.59 8.04
N ARG A 289 -7.84 25.49 7.12
CA ARG A 289 -8.67 24.27 7.08
C ARG A 289 -7.85 23.12 6.48
N PRO A 290 -7.83 21.92 7.08
CA PRO A 290 -7.13 20.79 6.49
C PRO A 290 -7.85 20.38 5.21
N GLU A 291 -7.13 20.23 4.10
CA GLU A 291 -7.63 19.78 2.80
C GLU A 291 -7.34 18.30 2.54
N TYR A 292 -6.27 17.79 3.13
CA TYR A 292 -5.73 16.46 2.87
C TYR A 292 -5.60 15.65 4.15
N GLY A 293 -5.90 14.36 4.08
CA GLY A 293 -5.58 13.37 5.11
C GLY A 293 -4.42 12.47 4.68
N CYS A 294 -3.58 12.08 5.62
CA CYS A 294 -2.52 11.11 5.35
C CYS A 294 -3.10 9.69 5.29
N LEU A 295 -3.24 9.17 4.06
CA LEU A 295 -3.70 7.80 3.79
C LEU A 295 -2.88 6.74 4.53
N PHE A 296 -1.57 6.95 4.67
CA PHE A 296 -0.70 6.01 5.37
C PHE A 296 -0.88 6.04 6.89
N CYS A 297 -1.06 7.20 7.51
CA CYS A 297 -1.38 7.26 8.94
C CYS A 297 -2.70 6.54 9.23
N TYR A 298 -3.71 6.75 8.39
CA TYR A 298 -5.00 6.09 8.53
C TYR A 298 -4.89 4.58 8.31
N ALA A 299 -4.16 4.13 7.29
CA ALA A 299 -3.88 2.70 7.06
C ALA A 299 -3.10 2.03 8.22
N LEU A 300 -2.36 2.81 9.02
CA LEU A 300 -1.70 2.36 10.24
C LEU A 300 -2.61 2.42 11.49
N GLY A 301 -3.90 2.72 11.32
CA GLY A 301 -4.88 2.78 12.39
C GLY A 301 -4.93 4.10 13.16
N LYS A 302 -4.37 5.19 12.62
CA LYS A 302 -4.46 6.52 13.25
C LYS A 302 -5.66 7.29 12.73
N ASP A 303 -6.36 7.98 13.61
CA ASP A 303 -7.44 8.88 13.24
C ASP A 303 -6.95 10.12 12.46
N LEU A 304 -7.89 10.76 11.78
CA LEU A 304 -7.68 12.01 11.04
C LEU A 304 -7.82 13.20 11.99
N GLU A 305 -6.68 13.68 12.49
CA GLU A 305 -6.54 14.75 13.47
C GLU A 305 -5.82 15.96 12.85
N PHE A 306 -6.38 17.15 13.07
CA PHE A 306 -5.82 18.40 12.58
C PHE A 306 -4.39 18.65 13.07
N GLY A 307 -3.48 19.00 12.16
CA GLY A 307 -2.08 19.28 12.45
C GLY A 307 -1.23 18.04 12.77
N ARG A 308 -1.82 16.84 12.78
CA ARG A 308 -1.11 15.57 13.04
C ARG A 308 -1.15 14.63 11.86
N THR A 309 -2.34 14.35 11.35
CA THR A 309 -2.58 13.42 10.23
C THR A 309 -3.41 14.05 9.12
N THR A 310 -3.82 15.31 9.27
CA THR A 310 -4.45 16.12 8.22
C THR A 310 -3.72 17.44 8.01
N PHE A 311 -3.76 17.95 6.78
CA PHE A 311 -2.90 19.03 6.28
C PHE A 311 -3.65 19.97 5.36
N ALA A 312 -3.35 21.27 5.45
CA ALA A 312 -3.96 22.29 4.61
C ALA A 312 -3.32 22.39 3.20
N THR A 313 -2.09 21.91 3.02
CA THR A 313 -1.36 22.05 1.75
C THR A 313 -0.71 20.73 1.32
N PRO A 314 -0.51 20.51 0.00
CA PRO A 314 0.22 19.36 -0.52
C PRO A 314 1.66 19.27 0.02
N ARG A 315 2.31 20.42 0.24
CA ARG A 315 3.66 20.50 0.79
C ARG A 315 3.72 19.98 2.22
N HIS A 316 2.82 20.41 3.10
CA HIS A 316 2.78 19.93 4.50
C HIS A 316 2.49 18.42 4.57
N LEU A 317 1.62 17.90 3.69
CA LEU A 317 1.41 16.46 3.57
C LEU A 317 2.72 15.76 3.15
N ALA A 318 3.42 16.26 2.14
CA ALA A 318 4.67 15.68 1.67
C ALA A 318 5.79 15.73 2.73
N GLU A 319 5.92 16.83 3.47
CA GLU A 319 6.83 16.97 4.61
C GLU A 319 6.53 15.90 5.66
N HIS A 320 5.25 15.74 6.03
CA HIS A 320 4.82 14.70 6.96
C HIS A 320 5.19 13.29 6.46
N LEU A 321 4.95 12.98 5.18
CA LEU A 321 5.36 11.69 4.59
C LEU A 321 6.87 11.47 4.70
N SER A 322 7.66 12.49 4.40
CA SER A 322 9.13 12.41 4.43
C SER A 322 9.69 12.18 5.85
N VAL A 323 9.04 12.72 6.87
CA VAL A 323 9.48 12.65 8.27
C VAL A 323 8.91 11.41 8.97
N ARG A 324 7.60 11.18 8.86
CA ARG A 324 6.88 10.18 9.66
C ARG A 324 6.79 8.80 9.00
N HIS A 325 6.99 8.71 7.69
CA HIS A 325 6.81 7.46 6.93
C HIS A 325 8.09 6.95 6.24
N ARG A 326 9.24 7.57 6.52
CA ARG A 326 10.56 7.10 6.05
C ARG A 326 11.00 5.81 6.76
N LYS A 327 10.84 5.76 8.10
CA LYS A 327 11.14 4.60 8.95
C LYS A 327 10.03 4.47 10.00
N PRO A 328 9.29 3.34 10.06
CA PRO A 328 9.46 2.12 9.29
C PRO A 328 9.04 2.24 7.83
N ALA A 329 9.53 1.32 7.02
CA ALA A 329 9.20 1.33 5.61
C ALA A 329 7.69 1.04 5.40
N LEU A 330 7.00 1.94 4.71
CA LEU A 330 5.66 1.64 4.18
C LEU A 330 5.69 0.48 3.18
N PRO A 331 4.66 -0.39 3.16
CA PRO A 331 4.53 -1.45 2.17
C PRO A 331 4.51 -0.89 0.75
N SER A 332 5.37 -1.41 -0.13
CA SER A 332 5.41 -1.01 -1.54
C SER A 332 4.03 -1.06 -2.21
N PRO A 333 3.19 -2.09 -2.00
CA PRO A 333 1.86 -2.12 -2.60
C PRO A 333 1.00 -0.89 -2.30
N LEU A 334 1.10 -0.31 -1.09
CA LEU A 334 0.36 0.92 -0.73
C LEU A 334 0.97 2.16 -1.39
N LEU A 335 2.29 2.23 -1.52
CA LEU A 335 2.97 3.29 -2.27
C LEU A 335 2.48 3.32 -3.73
N HIS A 336 2.37 2.15 -4.37
CA HIS A 336 1.80 2.02 -5.72
C HIS A 336 0.31 2.39 -5.75
N ARG A 337 -0.50 1.83 -4.84
CA ARG A 337 -1.95 2.12 -4.77
C ARG A 337 -2.22 3.61 -4.63
N PHE A 338 -1.41 4.33 -3.86
CA PHE A 338 -1.59 5.76 -3.61
C PHE A 338 -0.77 6.67 -4.53
N SER A 339 0.04 6.12 -5.44
CA SER A 339 0.83 6.92 -6.41
C SER A 339 1.87 7.83 -5.76
N VAL A 340 2.59 7.29 -4.76
CA VAL A 340 3.62 7.98 -3.96
C VAL A 340 4.95 7.24 -4.01
N ALA A 341 6.05 7.98 -4.12
CA ALA A 341 7.42 7.50 -4.03
C ALA A 341 8.17 8.23 -2.89
N ILE A 342 8.99 7.49 -2.12
CA ILE A 342 9.82 8.03 -1.04
C ILE A 342 11.27 7.64 -1.30
N SER A 343 12.20 8.61 -1.28
CA SER A 343 13.62 8.40 -1.65
C SER A 343 14.30 7.26 -0.88
N GLY A 344 15.14 6.48 -1.58
CA GLY A 344 15.85 5.31 -1.04
C GLY A 344 15.09 3.99 -1.10
N LYS A 345 13.88 3.96 -1.67
CA LYS A 345 13.11 2.73 -1.93
C LYS A 345 12.81 2.47 -3.41
N MET A 346 13.45 3.24 -4.30
CA MET A 346 13.27 3.14 -5.74
C MET A 346 14.64 3.24 -6.40
N ALA A 347 15.03 2.19 -7.13
CA ALA A 347 16.41 2.01 -7.61
C ALA A 347 16.59 2.21 -9.12
N GLN A 348 15.60 2.67 -9.90
CA GLN A 348 15.82 2.90 -11.33
C GLN A 348 14.99 4.04 -11.95
N GLU A 349 15.69 4.90 -12.69
CA GLU A 349 15.25 6.21 -13.20
C GLU A 349 14.52 6.16 -14.55
N ARG A 350 14.37 5.00 -15.20
CA ARG A 350 13.68 4.89 -16.51
C ARG A 350 12.50 3.92 -16.55
N LEU A 351 12.24 3.19 -15.47
CA LEU A 351 11.05 2.39 -15.24
C LEU A 351 10.33 2.94 -14.01
N ARG A 352 10.02 4.25 -14.06
CA ARG A 352 9.09 4.84 -13.10
C ARG A 352 7.74 4.14 -13.34
N TRP A 353 7.54 3.07 -12.56
CA TRP A 353 6.29 2.52 -12.01
C TRP A 353 6.18 1.00 -12.01
N ASP A 354 7.29 0.28 -12.12
CA ASP A 354 7.27 -1.17 -11.96
C ASP A 354 7.97 -1.58 -10.67
N VAL A 355 7.20 -2.25 -9.81
CA VAL A 355 7.75 -3.35 -9.02
C VAL A 355 8.29 -4.32 -10.06
N ASN A 356 9.58 -4.24 -10.38
CA ASN A 356 10.27 -5.37 -11.00
C ASN A 356 10.25 -6.50 -9.96
N LEU A 357 9.17 -7.28 -10.00
CA LEU A 357 9.20 -8.71 -9.74
C LEU A 357 9.93 -9.32 -10.94
N LEU A 358 11.24 -9.44 -10.82
CA LEU A 358 12.01 -10.50 -11.47
C LEU A 358 12.63 -11.35 -10.37
#